data_AF-A0A3L8CW54-F1
#
_entry.id   AF-A0A3L8CW54-F1
#
_cell.length_a   1.000
_cell.length_b   1.000
_cell.length_c   1.000
_cell.angle_alpha   90.00
_cell.angle_beta   90.00
_cell.angle_gamma   90.00
#
_symmetry.space_group_name_H-M   'P 1'
#
loop_
_entity.id
_entity.type
_entity.pdbx_description
1 polymer ?
#
loop_
_entity_poly.entity_id
_entity_poly.type
_entity_poly.pdbx_seq_one_letter_code
_entity_poly.pdbx_strand_id
1 'polypeptide(L)'
;MSEAGVPIIDATVFMGMHHSDPDIRAKSLGFFKQFYQRQALMSFGQIGICDAIIWKKSRELQDLYYPFMDVLHTEMNIQRQGYCNKVLRRACLEAEWAHLNVEQKLLAAQVVEHRRPLFTHDQALHQLPELQPFLQSFPQWTSGPAFPPSLQALFEQSRDMLIEQEDFRNVS
;
A
#
# COMPACT_ATOMS: atom_id res chain seq x y z
N MET A 1 2.75 5.31 -25.56
CA MET A 1 2.31 5.12 -24.16
C MET A 1 3.56 5.29 -23.32
N SER A 2 3.67 6.36 -22.53
CA SER A 2 4.80 6.50 -21.60
C SER A 2 4.84 5.27 -20.70
N GLU A 3 5.96 4.56 -20.62
CA GLU A 3 6.16 3.56 -19.57
C GLU A 3 6.07 4.30 -18.23
N ALA A 4 4.87 4.35 -17.66
CA ALA A 4 4.70 4.79 -16.29
C ALA A 4 5.57 3.87 -15.43
N GLY A 5 6.50 4.46 -14.67
CA GLY A 5 7.40 3.69 -13.81
C GLY A 5 6.62 2.79 -12.84
N VAL A 6 7.29 1.77 -12.30
CA VAL A 6 6.69 0.84 -11.33
C VAL A 6 5.98 1.61 -10.21
N PRO A 7 4.67 1.42 -10.00
CA PRO A 7 3.90 2.21 -9.06
C PRO A 7 4.35 1.94 -7.62
N ILE A 8 4.40 2.99 -6.83
CA ILE A 8 4.56 2.92 -5.38
C ILE A 8 3.18 2.72 -4.76
N ILE A 9 3.10 1.78 -3.83
CA ILE A 9 1.95 1.61 -2.93
C ILE A 9 2.42 1.77 -1.49
N ASP A 10 1.50 2.18 -0.63
CA ASP A 10 1.74 2.29 0.80
C ASP A 10 0.99 1.21 1.57
N ALA A 11 1.15 1.21 2.89
CA ALA A 11 0.47 0.28 3.77
C ALA A 11 -1.05 0.41 3.68
N THR A 12 -1.59 1.60 3.43
CA THR A 12 -3.05 1.80 3.31
C THR A 12 -3.61 1.03 2.12
N VAL A 13 -2.91 0.99 0.97
CA VAL A 13 -3.33 0.19 -0.18
C VAL A 13 -3.25 -1.29 0.13
N PHE A 14 -2.12 -1.73 0.69
CA PHE A 14 -1.85 -3.13 0.96
C PHE A 14 -2.84 -3.71 1.98
N MET A 15 -2.94 -3.08 3.14
CA MET A 15 -3.87 -3.43 4.21
C MET A 15 -5.33 -3.17 3.82
N GLY A 16 -5.54 -2.28 2.83
CA GLY A 16 -6.85 -2.00 2.26
C GLY A 16 -7.57 -3.24 1.74
N MET A 17 -6.85 -4.29 1.28
CA MET A 17 -7.46 -5.56 0.85
C MET A 17 -8.31 -6.24 1.95
N HIS A 18 -8.00 -5.96 3.21
CA HIS A 18 -8.64 -6.51 4.41
C HIS A 18 -9.41 -5.45 5.19
N HIS A 19 -9.56 -4.24 4.64
CA HIS A 19 -10.26 -3.15 5.32
C HIS A 19 -11.75 -3.44 5.45
N SER A 20 -12.34 -3.05 6.57
CA SER A 20 -13.76 -3.22 6.90
C SER A 20 -14.66 -2.42 5.93
N ASP A 21 -14.27 -1.18 5.62
CA ASP A 21 -14.91 -0.35 4.57
C ASP A 21 -14.84 -1.06 3.20
N PRO A 22 -16.00 -1.42 2.60
CA PRO A 22 -16.06 -2.10 1.31
C PRO A 22 -15.48 -1.28 0.14
N ASP A 23 -15.51 0.05 0.20
CA ASP A 23 -15.02 0.90 -0.88
C ASP A 23 -13.50 0.97 -0.91
N ILE A 24 -12.86 1.10 0.26
CA ILE A 24 -11.40 0.99 0.41
C ILE A 24 -10.94 -0.38 -0.07
N ARG A 25 -11.66 -1.43 0.37
CA ARG A 25 -11.36 -2.81 -0.01
C ARG A 25 -11.49 -3.04 -1.51
N ALA A 26 -12.57 -2.58 -2.13
CA ALA A 26 -12.76 -2.71 -3.57
C ALA A 26 -11.67 -1.99 -4.37
N LYS A 27 -11.28 -0.77 -3.97
CA LYS A 27 -10.19 -0.01 -4.61
C LYS A 27 -8.85 -0.73 -4.50
N SER A 28 -8.49 -1.21 -3.31
CA SER A 28 -7.26 -1.97 -3.10
C SER A 28 -7.25 -3.26 -3.91
N LEU A 29 -8.34 -4.04 -3.89
CA LEU A 29 -8.46 -5.25 -4.71
C LEU A 29 -8.40 -4.93 -6.21
N GLY A 30 -8.94 -3.78 -6.65
CA GLY A 30 -8.81 -3.27 -8.01
C GLY A 30 -7.35 -3.07 -8.43
N PHE A 31 -6.54 -2.48 -7.54
CA PHE A 31 -5.10 -2.38 -7.74
C PHE A 31 -4.47 -3.77 -7.87
N PHE A 32 -4.63 -4.64 -6.87
CA PHE A 32 -3.98 -5.95 -6.87
C PHE A 32 -4.39 -6.81 -8.06
N LYS A 33 -5.66 -6.81 -8.47
CA LYS A 33 -6.13 -7.49 -9.68
C LYS A 33 -5.44 -7.00 -10.95
N GLN A 34 -5.31 -5.68 -11.11
CA GLN A 34 -4.67 -5.10 -12.31
C GLN A 34 -3.15 -5.30 -12.33
N PHE A 35 -2.50 -5.29 -11.16
CA PHE A 35 -1.05 -5.29 -11.04
C PHE A 35 -0.47 -6.65 -10.63
N TYR A 36 -1.30 -7.69 -10.46
CA TYR A 36 -0.89 -9.01 -9.99
C TYR A 36 0.28 -9.62 -10.78
N GLN A 37 0.15 -9.64 -12.11
CA GLN A 37 1.17 -10.16 -13.04
C GLN A 37 2.20 -9.09 -13.45
N ARG A 38 2.16 -7.92 -12.82
CA ARG A 38 3.05 -6.80 -13.07
C ARG A 38 3.98 -6.61 -11.87
N GLN A 39 4.29 -5.36 -11.55
CA GLN A 39 5.15 -5.00 -10.45
C GLN A 39 4.52 -3.87 -9.65
N ALA A 40 4.81 -3.87 -8.35
CA ALA A 40 4.56 -2.76 -7.46
C ALA A 40 5.83 -2.50 -6.62
N LEU A 41 5.90 -1.35 -5.98
CA LEU A 41 6.99 -1.00 -5.09
C LEU A 41 6.45 -0.60 -3.72
N MET A 42 7.12 -1.10 -2.68
CA MET A 42 6.92 -0.67 -1.30
C MET A 42 8.28 -0.36 -0.66
N SER A 43 8.32 0.63 0.23
CA SER A 43 9.50 0.84 1.05
C SER A 43 9.54 -0.15 2.21
N PHE A 44 10.73 -0.42 2.77
CA PHE A 44 10.83 -1.21 4.00
C PHE A 44 10.04 -0.60 5.16
N GLY A 45 9.93 0.73 5.21
CA GLY A 45 9.11 1.42 6.20
C GLY A 45 7.62 1.07 6.06
N GLN A 46 7.09 1.12 4.83
CA GLN A 46 5.69 0.75 4.57
C GLN A 46 5.40 -0.73 4.86
N ILE A 47 6.37 -1.62 4.66
CA ILE A 47 6.24 -3.03 5.04
C ILE A 47 6.18 -3.18 6.56
N GLY A 48 7.09 -2.52 7.29
CA GLY A 48 7.08 -2.54 8.76
C GLY A 48 5.78 -1.98 9.35
N ILE A 49 5.17 -1.00 8.67
CA ILE A 49 3.85 -0.47 9.02
C ILE A 49 2.75 -1.55 8.88
N CYS A 50 2.73 -2.30 7.77
CA CYS A 50 1.79 -3.42 7.60
C CYS A 50 1.96 -4.45 8.73
N ASP A 51 3.21 -4.86 9.00
CA ASP A 51 3.50 -5.84 10.05
C ASP A 51 3.06 -5.35 11.44
N ALA A 52 3.28 -4.07 11.74
CA ALA A 52 2.85 -3.45 13.00
C ALA A 52 1.33 -3.46 13.19
N ILE A 53 0.53 -3.40 12.12
CA ILE A 53 -0.92 -3.56 12.19
C ILE A 53 -1.28 -5.02 12.47
N ILE A 54 -0.69 -5.96 11.73
CA ILE A 54 -0.99 -7.39 11.85
C ILE A 54 -0.62 -7.93 13.24
N TRP A 55 0.50 -7.49 13.81
CA TRP A 55 0.96 -7.95 15.12
C TRP A 55 0.07 -7.51 16.29
N LYS A 56 -0.82 -6.53 16.10
CA LYS A 56 -1.83 -6.15 17.10
C LYS A 56 -3.01 -7.13 17.15
N LYS A 57 -3.17 -7.97 16.13
CA LYS A 57 -4.30 -8.90 15.98
C LYS A 57 -3.99 -10.22 16.67
N SER A 58 -5.02 -11.02 16.99
CA SER A 58 -4.81 -12.29 17.69
C SER A 58 -3.99 -13.28 16.86
N ARG A 59 -3.38 -14.26 17.52
CA ARG A 59 -2.58 -15.27 16.83
C ARG A 59 -3.41 -16.08 15.84
N GLU A 60 -4.64 -16.39 16.18
CA GLU A 60 -5.58 -17.15 15.35
C GLU A 60 -5.89 -16.41 14.06
N LEU A 61 -6.11 -15.10 14.12
CA LEU A 61 -6.30 -14.27 12.92
C LEU A 61 -5.02 -14.20 12.08
N GLN A 62 -3.86 -14.08 12.72
CA GLN A 62 -2.57 -14.10 12.03
C GLN A 62 -2.35 -15.42 11.27
N ASP A 63 -2.71 -16.56 11.86
CA ASP A 63 -2.57 -17.89 11.24
C ASP A 63 -3.49 -18.05 10.00
N LEU A 64 -4.62 -17.34 9.93
CA LEU A 64 -5.47 -17.27 8.73
C LEU A 64 -4.90 -16.31 7.66
N TYR A 65 -4.17 -15.28 8.09
CA TYR A 65 -3.65 -14.23 7.22
C TYR A 65 -2.34 -14.60 6.53
N TYR A 66 -1.37 -15.16 7.27
CA TYR A 66 -0.04 -15.43 6.74
C TYR A 66 0.02 -16.38 5.53
N PRO A 67 -0.82 -17.44 5.43
CA PRO A 67 -0.83 -18.29 4.23
C PRO A 67 -1.13 -17.52 2.94
N PHE A 68 -2.10 -16.60 2.95
CA PHE A 68 -2.39 -15.73 1.81
C PHE A 68 -1.18 -14.84 1.47
N MET A 69 -0.57 -14.25 2.49
CA MET A 69 0.57 -13.35 2.34
C MET A 69 1.81 -14.02 1.78
N ASP A 70 2.13 -15.22 2.24
CA ASP A 70 3.30 -15.97 1.81
C ASP A 70 3.22 -16.29 0.31
N VAL A 71 2.03 -16.72 -0.16
CA VAL A 71 1.80 -16.99 -1.58
C VAL A 71 1.77 -15.69 -2.39
N LEU A 72 1.09 -14.64 -1.92
CA LEU A 72 1.05 -13.35 -2.59
C LEU A 72 2.47 -12.78 -2.79
N HIS A 73 3.32 -12.82 -1.77
CA HIS A 73 4.70 -12.35 -1.84
C HIS A 73 5.62 -13.22 -2.71
N THR A 74 5.24 -14.48 -2.93
CA THR A 74 5.97 -15.40 -3.81
C THR A 74 5.57 -15.19 -5.26
N GLU A 75 4.28 -14.97 -5.54
CA GLU A 75 3.75 -14.86 -6.90
C GLU A 75 3.78 -13.44 -7.46
N MET A 76 3.48 -12.43 -6.65
CA MET A 76 3.46 -11.02 -7.08
C MET A 76 4.82 -10.37 -6.90
N ASN A 77 5.31 -9.69 -7.95
CA ASN A 77 6.59 -8.99 -7.89
C ASN A 77 6.46 -7.62 -7.20
N ILE A 78 6.53 -7.63 -5.87
CA ILE A 78 6.58 -6.42 -5.04
C ILE A 78 8.05 -6.10 -4.73
N GLN A 79 8.57 -5.05 -5.37
CA GLN A 79 9.91 -4.54 -5.12
C GLN A 79 9.97 -3.87 -3.75
N ARG A 80 10.98 -4.23 -2.96
CA ARG A 80 11.20 -3.69 -1.62
C ARG A 80 12.47 -2.86 -1.64
N GLN A 81 12.39 -1.59 -1.26
CA GLN A 81 13.57 -0.71 -1.25
C GLN A 81 13.65 0.19 -0.02
N GLY A 82 14.88 0.54 0.34
CA GLY A 82 15.15 1.61 1.31
C GLY A 82 15.07 3.00 0.67
N TYR A 83 15.35 4.01 1.48
CA TYR A 83 15.45 5.40 1.02
C TYR A 83 16.91 5.76 0.71
N CYS A 84 17.13 6.49 -0.38
CA CYS A 84 18.45 7.04 -0.69
C CYS A 84 18.64 8.42 -0.05
N ASN A 85 19.88 8.92 0.00
CA ASN A 85 20.20 10.21 0.61
C ASN A 85 19.40 11.40 0.05
N LYS A 86 19.05 11.39 -1.25
CA LYS A 86 18.22 12.44 -1.84
C LYS A 86 16.81 12.46 -1.22
N VAL A 87 16.21 11.29 -1.07
CA VAL A 87 14.90 11.12 -0.44
C VAL A 87 14.94 11.57 1.01
N LEU A 88 15.92 11.09 1.78
CA LEU A 88 16.08 11.49 3.19
C LEU A 88 16.27 13.00 3.33
N ARG A 89 17.10 13.61 2.47
CA ARG A 89 17.35 15.05 2.49
C ARG A 89 16.08 15.85 2.20
N ARG A 90 15.29 15.46 1.20
CA ARG A 90 14.01 16.14 0.92
C ARG A 90 13.04 15.99 2.09
N ALA A 91 12.83 14.77 2.58
CA ALA A 91 11.90 14.50 3.68
C ALA A 91 12.20 15.35 4.93
N CYS A 92 13.49 15.64 5.20
CA CYS A 92 13.91 16.45 6.34
C CYS A 92 13.84 17.97 6.10
N LEU A 93 13.99 18.44 4.86
CA LEU A 93 14.18 19.87 4.55
C LEU A 93 12.94 20.56 3.96
N GLU A 94 11.94 19.80 3.52
CA GLU A 94 10.74 20.37 2.91
C GLU A 94 9.84 20.99 3.97
N ALA A 95 9.85 22.33 4.05
CA ALA A 95 9.13 23.08 5.08
C ALA A 95 7.61 22.97 4.93
N GLU A 96 7.11 22.87 3.69
CA GLU A 96 5.68 22.76 3.39
C GLU A 96 5.08 21.45 3.95
N TRP A 97 5.93 20.46 4.24
CA TRP A 97 5.52 19.17 4.78
C TRP A 97 5.54 19.12 6.31
N ALA A 98 5.75 20.23 7.00
CA ALA A 98 5.86 20.25 8.46
C ALA A 98 4.70 19.56 9.19
N HIS A 99 3.49 19.62 8.63
CA HIS A 99 2.26 19.03 9.15
C HIS A 99 2.18 17.50 9.01
N LEU A 100 3.00 16.89 8.16
CA LEU A 100 3.03 15.45 7.94
C LEU A 100 3.85 14.73 9.02
N ASN A 101 3.48 13.48 9.31
CA ASN A 101 4.30 12.57 10.10
C ASN A 101 5.58 12.13 9.31
N VAL A 102 6.47 11.40 9.96
CA VAL A 102 7.78 11.04 9.38
C VAL A 102 7.61 10.08 8.19
N GLU A 103 6.71 9.12 8.33
CA GLU A 103 6.40 8.09 7.35
C GLU A 103 5.83 8.70 6.06
N GLN A 104 4.92 9.66 6.20
CA GLN A 104 4.33 10.47 5.13
C GLN A 104 5.39 11.31 4.43
N LYS A 105 6.26 12.01 5.17
CA LYS A 105 7.38 12.79 4.59
C LYS A 105 8.30 11.92 3.75
N LEU A 106 8.64 10.73 4.24
CA LEU A 106 9.51 9.80 3.54
C LEU A 106 8.86 9.24 2.28
N LEU A 107 7.58 8.87 2.33
CA LEU A 107 6.83 8.40 1.17
C LEU A 107 6.67 9.51 0.13
N ALA A 108 6.27 10.72 0.54
CA ALA A 108 6.15 11.88 -0.33
C ALA A 108 7.49 12.20 -1.01
N ALA A 109 8.59 12.23 -0.23
CA ALA A 109 9.93 12.44 -0.77
C ALA A 109 10.31 11.37 -1.80
N GLN A 110 10.02 10.09 -1.54
CA GLN A 110 10.33 8.99 -2.45
C GLN A 110 9.60 9.13 -3.78
N VAL A 111 8.32 9.49 -3.72
CA VAL A 111 7.48 9.70 -4.90
C VAL A 111 7.98 10.88 -5.73
N VAL A 112 8.26 12.03 -5.10
CA VAL A 112 8.73 13.24 -5.79
C VAL A 112 10.11 13.04 -6.40
N GLU A 113 11.08 12.50 -5.64
CA GLU A 113 12.46 12.31 -6.11
C GLU A 113 12.58 11.26 -7.22
N HIS A 114 11.71 10.25 -7.23
CA HIS A 114 11.73 9.20 -8.24
C HIS A 114 10.68 9.39 -9.33
N ARG A 115 9.80 10.40 -9.19
CA ARG A 115 8.73 10.73 -10.12
C ARG A 115 7.86 9.52 -10.47
N ARG A 116 7.56 8.68 -9.48
CA ARG A 116 6.84 7.42 -9.66
C ARG A 116 5.35 7.60 -9.37
N PRO A 117 4.46 6.86 -10.04
CA PRO A 117 3.05 6.87 -9.70
C PRO A 117 2.83 6.40 -8.25
N LEU A 118 1.90 7.02 -7.52
CA LEU A 118 1.52 6.64 -6.16
C LEU A 118 0.05 6.23 -6.12
N PHE A 119 -0.23 5.06 -5.53
CA PHE A 119 -1.55 4.71 -5.03
C PHE A 119 -1.53 4.76 -3.51
N THR A 120 -2.50 5.46 -2.93
CA THR A 120 -2.64 5.65 -1.49
C THR A 120 -4.09 5.96 -1.14
N HIS A 121 -4.54 5.57 0.05
CA HIS A 121 -5.80 6.04 0.65
C HIS A 121 -5.56 7.14 1.70
N ASP A 122 -4.31 7.52 1.96
CA ASP A 122 -3.93 8.55 2.92
C ASP A 122 -4.39 9.94 2.43
N GLN A 123 -5.33 10.53 3.17
CA GLN A 123 -5.93 11.82 2.81
C GLN A 123 -4.93 12.99 2.91
N ALA A 124 -3.98 12.94 3.84
CA ALA A 124 -2.98 13.99 3.96
C ALA A 124 -2.09 14.00 2.72
N LEU A 125 -1.68 12.82 2.23
CA LEU A 125 -0.92 12.70 0.98
C LEU A 125 -1.73 13.12 -0.25
N HIS A 126 -3.03 12.83 -0.30
CA HIS A 126 -3.93 13.31 -1.36
C HIS A 126 -4.06 14.83 -1.40
N GLN A 127 -3.83 15.53 -0.28
CA GLN A 127 -3.94 16.98 -0.19
C GLN A 127 -2.63 17.71 -0.54
N LEU A 128 -1.51 17.00 -0.67
CA LEU A 128 -0.21 17.61 -0.99
C LEU A 128 -0.15 18.03 -2.47
N PRO A 129 0.06 19.33 -2.77
CA PRO A 129 0.20 19.84 -4.13
C PRO A 129 1.31 19.13 -4.93
N GLU A 130 2.43 18.81 -4.31
CA GLU A 130 3.62 18.23 -4.93
C GLU A 130 3.42 16.77 -5.33
N LEU A 131 2.44 16.08 -4.72
CA LEU A 131 2.07 14.71 -5.08
C LEU A 131 1.01 14.63 -6.18
N GLN A 132 0.27 15.70 -6.46
CA GLN A 132 -0.80 15.69 -7.47
C GLN A 132 -0.38 15.13 -8.83
N PRO A 133 0.82 15.43 -9.38
CA PRO A 133 1.25 14.86 -10.66
C PRO A 133 1.50 13.34 -10.63
N PHE A 134 1.62 12.75 -9.45
CA PHE A 134 2.03 11.37 -9.24
C PHE A 134 0.89 10.50 -8.70
N LEU A 135 -0.09 11.08 -8.00
CA LEU A 135 -1.27 10.38 -7.50
C LEU A 135 -2.04 9.72 -8.64
N GLN A 136 -2.37 8.43 -8.46
CA GLN A 136 -3.15 7.66 -9.41
C GLN A 136 -4.54 7.38 -8.86
N SER A 137 -5.52 7.38 -9.75
CA SER A 137 -6.84 6.83 -9.45
C SER A 137 -6.77 5.31 -9.43
N PHE A 138 -7.39 4.69 -8.43
CA PHE A 138 -7.49 3.24 -8.37
C PHE A 138 -8.22 2.67 -9.60
N PRO A 139 -7.77 1.53 -10.14
CA PRO A 139 -8.53 0.80 -11.13
C PRO A 139 -9.94 0.50 -10.63
N GLN A 140 -10.92 0.62 -11.52
CA GLN A 140 -12.27 0.20 -11.19
C GLN A 140 -12.29 -1.30 -10.90
N TRP A 141 -12.79 -1.67 -9.72
CA TRP A 141 -13.05 -3.06 -9.42
C TRP A 141 -14.16 -3.59 -10.33
N THR A 142 -13.84 -4.61 -11.11
CA THR A 142 -14.82 -5.41 -11.84
C THR A 142 -15.12 -6.67 -11.05
N SER A 143 -16.39 -7.09 -11.03
CA SER A 143 -16.82 -8.33 -10.35
C SER A 143 -15.95 -9.53 -10.70
N GLY A 144 -15.84 -10.48 -9.78
CA GLY A 144 -15.03 -11.69 -9.92
C GLY A 144 -13.82 -11.71 -9.01
N PRO A 145 -12.97 -12.75 -9.10
CA PRO A 145 -11.82 -12.90 -8.21
C PRO A 145 -10.74 -11.84 -8.50
N ALA A 146 -10.01 -11.43 -7.44
CA ALA A 146 -8.85 -10.54 -7.55
C ALA A 146 -7.61 -11.33 -7.98
N PHE A 147 -7.55 -12.60 -7.57
CA PHE A 147 -6.37 -13.45 -7.63
C PHE A 147 -6.66 -14.74 -8.40
N PRO A 148 -5.62 -15.49 -8.81
CA PRO A 148 -5.77 -16.86 -9.29
C PRO A 148 -6.50 -17.75 -8.27
N PRO A 149 -7.16 -18.85 -8.69
CA PRO A 149 -8.05 -19.63 -7.83
C PRO A 149 -7.44 -20.09 -6.49
N SER A 150 -6.19 -20.56 -6.50
CA SER A 150 -5.51 -21.01 -5.27
C SER A 150 -5.29 -19.87 -4.27
N LEU A 151 -4.76 -18.74 -4.75
CA LEU A 151 -4.54 -17.57 -3.91
C LEU A 151 -5.86 -16.90 -3.49
N GLN A 152 -6.88 -16.93 -4.36
CA GLN A 152 -8.21 -16.41 -4.05
C GLN A 152 -8.85 -17.17 -2.87
N ALA A 153 -8.70 -18.50 -2.80
CA ALA A 153 -9.20 -19.28 -1.68
C ALA A 153 -8.50 -18.92 -0.35
N LEU A 154 -7.18 -18.70 -0.38
CA LEU A 154 -6.43 -18.22 0.78
C LEU A 154 -6.85 -16.80 1.17
N PHE A 155 -7.04 -15.92 0.18
CA PHE A 155 -7.55 -14.58 0.43
C PHE A 155 -8.89 -14.63 1.16
N GLU A 156 -9.85 -15.44 0.68
CA GLU A 156 -11.16 -15.57 1.30
C GLU A 156 -11.09 -16.07 2.75
N GLN A 157 -10.19 -17.01 3.06
CA GLN A 157 -9.95 -17.45 4.44
C GLN A 157 -9.33 -16.35 5.30
N SER A 158 -8.41 -15.57 4.73
CA SER A 158 -7.76 -14.48 5.46
C SER A 158 -8.68 -13.29 5.76
N ARG A 159 -9.90 -13.23 5.18
CA ARG A 159 -10.81 -12.09 5.34
C ARG A 159 -11.39 -11.93 6.75
N ASP A 160 -11.25 -12.94 7.60
CA ASP A 160 -11.56 -12.81 9.03
C ASP A 160 -10.60 -11.81 9.70
N MET A 161 -9.40 -11.61 9.13
CA MET A 161 -8.55 -10.48 9.46
C MET A 161 -9.22 -9.19 8.97
N LEU A 162 -9.81 -8.44 9.90
CA LEU A 162 -10.41 -7.15 9.64
C LEU A 162 -9.48 -6.00 10.04
N ILE A 163 -9.25 -5.10 9.09
CA ILE A 163 -8.53 -3.85 9.29
C ILE A 163 -9.54 -2.71 9.42
N GLU A 164 -9.42 -1.94 10.48
CA GLU A 164 -10.32 -0.82 10.77
C GLU A 164 -9.66 0.53 10.50
N GLN A 165 -10.47 1.58 10.43
CA GLN A 165 -9.96 2.93 10.20
C GLN A 165 -8.96 3.38 11.29
N GLU A 166 -9.08 2.87 12.51
CA GLU A 166 -8.13 3.13 13.60
C GLU A 166 -6.76 2.50 13.37
N ASP A 167 -6.69 1.37 12.66
CA ASP A 167 -5.43 0.76 12.26
C ASP A 167 -4.69 1.67 11.27
N PHE A 168 -5.43 2.43 10.44
CA PHE A 168 -4.87 3.43 9.53
C PHE A 168 -4.41 4.70 10.26
N ARG A 169 -5.13 5.16 11.29
CA ARG A 169 -4.76 6.38 12.04
C ARG A 169 -3.40 6.33 12.73
N ASN A 170 -2.91 5.13 13.03
CA ASN A 170 -1.60 4.95 13.66
C ASN A 170 -0.45 4.91 12.64
N VAL A 171 -0.78 5.03 11.34
CA VAL A 171 0.16 4.84 10.24
C VAL A 171 0.02 5.90 9.14
N SER A 172 -1.04 6.73 9.19
CA SER A 172 -1.30 7.93 8.39
C SER A 172 -1.30 9.20 9.24
#